data_AF-A0A851GVY0-F1
#
_entry.id   AF-A0A851GVY0-F1
#
_cell.length_a   1.000
_cell.length_b   1.000
_cell.length_c   1.000
_cell.angle_alpha   90.00
_cell.angle_beta   90.00
_cell.angle_gamma   90.00
#
_symmetry.space_group_name_H-M   'P 1'
#
loop_
_entity.id
_entity.type
_entity.pdbx_description
1 polymer ?
#
loop_
_entity_poly.entity_id
_entity_poly.type
_entity_poly.pdbx_seq_one_letter_code
_entity_poly.pdbx_strand_id
1 'polypeptide(L)'
;MKKIFYTLILTMIAGMVTAQIKDPVSWTFEAKKKSADTYDVVLTATIQGKWHIYSQKTGKGGPIPTKMTVKPNPLISLVGTAKEIGKVEKIYDEIFQTDVLYLSNTAQYVQTVKLKGKVKTNVTGTIEYMVCDDAQCLPPTKKSFDIKLQ
;
A
#
# COMPACT_ATOMS: atom_id res chain seq x y z
N MET A 1 -51.27 18.96 16.70
CA MET A 1 -49.95 19.65 16.66
C MET A 1 -48.84 18.86 17.36
N LYS A 2 -49.03 18.32 18.58
CA LYS A 2 -48.01 17.50 19.28
C LYS A 2 -47.59 16.22 18.51
N LYS A 3 -48.52 15.55 17.82
CA LYS A 3 -48.21 14.31 17.07
C LYS A 3 -47.40 14.52 15.79
N ILE A 4 -47.45 15.70 15.17
CA ILE A 4 -46.66 16.05 13.98
C ILE A 4 -45.20 16.34 14.37
N PHE A 5 -44.99 16.88 15.58
CA PHE A 5 -43.67 17.13 16.13
C PHE A 5 -42.88 15.83 16.42
N TYR A 6 -43.57 14.77 16.84
CA TYR A 6 -42.94 13.47 17.08
C TYR A 6 -42.53 12.75 15.78
N THR A 7 -43.24 12.97 14.67
CA THR A 7 -42.87 12.38 13.38
C THR A 7 -41.65 13.05 12.75
N LEU A 8 -41.45 14.36 12.99
CA LEU A 8 -40.31 15.11 12.45
C LEU A 8 -38.99 14.82 13.17
N ILE A 9 -39.05 14.41 14.44
CA ILE A 9 -37.87 14.04 15.26
C ILE A 9 -37.36 12.63 14.90
N LEU A 10 -38.23 11.73 14.45
CA LEU A 10 -37.85 10.35 14.12
C LEU A 10 -37.13 10.23 12.76
N THR A 11 -37.36 11.15 11.83
CA THR A 11 -36.70 11.17 10.51
C THR A 11 -35.30 11.79 10.52
N MET A 12 -34.91 12.51 11.57
CA MET A 12 -33.61 13.19 11.65
C MET A 12 -32.45 12.29 12.14
N ILE A 13 -32.75 11.08 12.64
CA ILE A 13 -31.76 10.13 13.19
C ILE A 13 -31.22 9.14 12.13
N ALA A 14 -31.81 9.06 10.94
CA ALA A 14 -31.39 8.11 9.90
C ALA A 14 -30.15 8.54 9.08
N GLY A 15 -29.50 9.68 9.41
CA GLY A 15 -28.57 10.36 8.52
C GLY A 15 -27.06 10.15 8.75
N MET A 16 -26.61 9.28 9.65
CA MET A 16 -25.17 9.21 9.99
C MET A 16 -24.65 7.78 10.24
N VAL A 17 -24.80 6.87 9.28
CA VAL A 17 -23.98 5.65 9.25
C VAL A 17 -22.82 5.91 8.30
N THR A 18 -21.66 6.27 8.84
CA THR A 18 -20.42 6.28 8.07
C THR A 18 -19.81 4.88 8.13
N ALA A 19 -19.90 4.13 7.04
CA ALA A 19 -19.08 2.93 6.87
C ALA A 19 -17.63 3.39 6.62
N GLN A 20 -16.84 3.57 7.67
CA GLN A 20 -15.44 3.91 7.51
C GLN A 20 -14.70 2.73 6.92
N ILE A 21 -14.16 2.90 5.71
CA ILE A 21 -13.23 1.94 5.11
C ILE A 21 -12.02 1.86 6.04
N LYS A 22 -11.77 0.67 6.58
CA LYS A 22 -10.60 0.41 7.42
C LYS A 22 -9.36 0.54 6.55
N ASP A 23 -8.51 1.53 6.83
CA ASP A 23 -7.21 1.72 6.16
C ASP A 23 -6.10 1.65 7.21
N PRO A 24 -5.75 0.43 7.68
CA PRO A 24 -4.79 0.23 8.77
C PRO A 24 -3.32 0.44 8.32
N VAL A 25 -3.10 0.89 7.08
CA VAL A 25 -1.78 1.10 6.51
C VAL A 25 -1.67 2.53 6.00
N SER A 26 -0.81 3.33 6.62
CA SER A 26 -0.42 4.63 6.08
C SER A 26 0.82 4.50 5.21
N TRP A 27 0.87 5.26 4.12
CA TRP A 27 1.96 5.23 3.17
C TRP A 27 2.68 6.56 3.10
N THR A 28 4.02 6.52 3.05
CA THR A 28 4.85 7.66 2.67
C THR A 28 5.65 7.34 1.42
N PHE A 29 5.83 8.35 0.56
CA PHE A 29 6.43 8.21 -0.76
C PHE A 29 7.54 9.23 -0.90
N GLU A 30 8.76 8.75 -1.13
CA GLU A 30 9.95 9.62 -1.21
C GLU A 30 10.92 9.15 -2.30
N ALA A 31 11.71 10.10 -2.82
CA ALA A 31 12.85 9.80 -3.68
C ALA A 31 14.14 10.18 -2.94
N LYS A 32 15.01 9.19 -2.72
CA LYS A 32 16.34 9.38 -2.12
C LYS A 32 17.38 9.43 -3.21
N LYS A 33 18.05 10.58 -3.35
CA LYS A 33 19.14 10.73 -4.31
C LYS A 33 20.34 9.88 -3.86
N LYS A 34 20.83 9.01 -4.74
CA LYS A 34 22.05 8.21 -4.51
C LYS A 34 23.28 8.80 -5.18
N SER A 35 23.08 9.37 -6.37
CA SER A 35 24.12 9.98 -7.19
C SER A 35 23.53 11.10 -8.05
N ALA A 36 24.31 11.65 -8.98
CA ALA A 36 23.85 12.68 -9.91
C ALA A 36 22.64 12.25 -10.76
N ASP A 37 22.55 10.96 -11.12
CA ASP A 37 21.55 10.43 -12.05
C ASP A 37 20.73 9.26 -11.46
N THR A 38 21.01 8.82 -10.24
CA THR A 38 20.40 7.63 -9.65
C THR A 38 19.66 7.97 -8.37
N TYR A 39 18.43 7.46 -8.25
CA TYR A 39 17.53 7.69 -7.13
C TYR A 39 16.93 6.35 -6.66
N ASP A 40 16.73 6.21 -5.36
CA ASP A 40 15.89 5.17 -4.78
C ASP A 40 14.50 5.76 -4.54
N VAL A 41 13.50 5.18 -5.22
CA VAL A 41 12.09 5.49 -4.96
C VAL A 41 11.63 4.58 -3.82
N VAL A 42 11.35 5.17 -2.67
CA VAL A 42 11.04 4.46 -1.43
C VAL A 42 9.58 4.69 -1.07
N LEU A 43 8.82 3.61 -1.02
CA LEU A 43 7.45 3.56 -0.51
C LEU A 43 7.50 2.91 0.87
N THR A 44 7.16 3.64 1.93
CA THR A 44 7.12 3.11 3.30
C THR A 44 5.67 2.91 3.74
N ALA A 45 5.32 1.67 4.06
CA ALA A 45 4.08 1.31 4.74
C ALA A 45 4.30 1.33 6.25
N THR A 46 3.47 2.08 6.98
CA THR A 46 3.34 1.98 8.43
C THR A 46 2.05 1.23 8.73
N ILE A 47 2.17 0.08 9.39
CA ILE A 47 1.12 -0.91 9.56
C ILE A 47 0.67 -0.88 11.03
N GLN A 48 -0.62 -0.65 11.27
CA GLN A 48 -1.13 -0.41 12.62
C GLN A 48 -1.35 -1.73 13.39
N GLY A 49 -0.86 -1.80 14.63
CA GLY A 49 -1.22 -2.84 15.59
C GLY A 49 -0.99 -4.26 15.09
N LYS A 50 -2.07 -5.07 15.08
CA LYS A 50 -2.06 -6.48 14.65
C LYS A 50 -2.30 -6.69 13.15
N TRP A 51 -2.23 -5.63 12.35
CA TRP A 51 -2.38 -5.77 10.91
C TRP A 51 -1.06 -6.20 10.27
N HIS A 52 -1.19 -6.91 9.16
CA HIS A 52 -0.07 -7.46 8.40
C HIS A 52 -0.29 -7.24 6.91
N ILE A 53 0.77 -6.89 6.18
CA ILE A 53 0.77 -6.80 4.72
C ILE A 53 1.51 -8.02 4.16
N TYR A 54 0.95 -8.65 3.13
CA TYR A 54 1.61 -9.78 2.48
C TYR A 54 2.84 -9.37 1.67
N SER A 55 3.90 -10.17 1.79
CA SER A 55 5.16 -9.97 1.09
C SER A 55 5.01 -10.07 -0.42
N GLN A 56 5.88 -9.38 -1.16
CA GLN A 56 6.04 -9.57 -2.62
C GLN A 56 6.47 -11.02 -2.97
N LYS A 57 6.96 -11.77 -1.99
CA LYS A 57 7.49 -13.13 -2.15
C LYS A 57 6.52 -14.23 -1.69
N THR A 58 5.31 -13.86 -1.25
CA THR A 58 4.29 -14.86 -0.90
C THR A 58 4.02 -15.79 -2.08
N GLY A 59 4.01 -17.09 -1.81
CA GLY A 59 3.90 -18.14 -2.83
C GLY A 59 2.56 -18.14 -3.57
N LYS A 60 2.49 -18.91 -4.64
CA LYS A 60 1.25 -19.14 -5.39
C LYS A 60 0.24 -19.90 -4.51
N GLY A 61 -1.05 -19.64 -4.72
CA GLY A 61 -2.15 -20.26 -3.94
C GLY A 61 -2.51 -19.49 -2.66
N GLY A 62 -1.71 -18.49 -2.30
CA GLY A 62 -1.98 -17.59 -1.18
C GLY A 62 -2.69 -16.29 -1.58
N PRO A 63 -2.67 -15.29 -0.68
CA PRO A 63 -3.23 -13.96 -0.91
C PRO A 63 -2.47 -13.20 -1.99
N ILE A 64 -3.06 -12.10 -2.48
CA ILE A 64 -2.42 -11.26 -3.49
C ILE A 64 -1.14 -10.64 -2.88
N PRO A 65 0.05 -10.92 -3.45
CA PRO A 65 1.30 -10.38 -2.94
C PRO A 65 1.36 -8.88 -3.21
N THR A 66 2.04 -8.15 -2.32
CA THR A 66 2.26 -6.73 -2.55
C THR A 66 3.06 -6.52 -3.83
N LYS A 67 2.67 -5.54 -4.65
CA LYS A 67 3.29 -5.28 -5.94
C LYS A 67 3.43 -3.79 -6.21
N MET A 68 4.68 -3.34 -6.29
CA MET A 68 5.01 -2.01 -6.81
C MET A 68 5.08 -2.04 -8.34
N THR A 69 4.35 -1.15 -9.00
CA THR A 69 4.38 -0.97 -10.45
C THR A 69 4.69 0.48 -10.79
N VAL A 70 5.79 0.72 -11.49
CA VAL A 70 6.14 2.03 -12.03
C VAL A 70 5.59 2.17 -13.45
N LYS A 71 4.91 3.28 -13.74
CA LYS A 71 4.42 3.58 -15.09
C LYS A 71 5.59 3.82 -16.04
N PRO A 72 5.50 3.41 -17.32
CA PRO A 72 6.54 3.68 -18.30
C PRO A 72 6.84 5.18 -18.38
N ASN A 73 8.12 5.53 -18.28
CA ASN A 73 8.60 6.89 -18.46
C ASN A 73 9.89 6.84 -19.29
N PRO A 74 9.93 7.42 -20.51
CA PRO A 74 11.08 7.34 -21.40
C PRO A 74 12.32 8.03 -20.84
N LEU A 75 12.18 8.95 -19.89
CA LEU A 75 13.25 9.73 -19.27
C LEU A 75 13.96 9.01 -18.12
N ILE A 76 13.47 7.82 -17.72
CA ILE A 76 14.09 7.01 -16.68
C ILE A 76 14.32 5.57 -17.15
N SER A 77 15.18 4.85 -16.46
CA SER A 77 15.28 3.39 -16.52
C SER A 77 15.19 2.80 -15.11
N LEU A 78 14.51 1.66 -14.99
CA LEU A 78 14.45 0.90 -13.74
C LEU A 78 15.70 0.04 -13.62
N VAL A 79 16.32 0.02 -12.44
CA VAL A 79 17.47 -0.85 -12.14
C VAL A 79 16.96 -2.03 -11.32
N GLY A 80 16.80 -3.18 -11.99
CA GLY A 80 16.25 -4.38 -11.38
C GLY A 80 14.79 -4.23 -10.95
N THR A 81 14.32 -5.16 -10.10
CA THR A 81 12.98 -5.17 -9.53
C THR A 81 12.94 -4.45 -8.18
N ALA A 82 11.74 -4.02 -7.77
CA ALA A 82 11.51 -3.40 -6.48
C ALA A 82 11.86 -4.36 -5.33
N LYS A 83 12.69 -3.90 -4.40
CA LYS A 83 13.10 -4.66 -3.22
C LYS A 83 12.15 -4.41 -2.06
N GLU A 84 11.78 -5.48 -1.37
CA GLU A 84 11.08 -5.40 -0.09
C GLU A 84 12.10 -5.40 1.06
N ILE A 85 11.91 -4.49 2.00
CA ILE A 85 12.73 -4.35 3.21
C ILE A 85 11.78 -4.33 4.41
N GLY A 86 12.04 -5.21 5.37
CA GLY A 86 11.30 -5.31 6.61
C GLY A 86 11.50 -6.69 7.24
N LYS A 87 10.92 -6.90 8.42
CA LYS A 87 10.93 -8.21 9.07
C LYS A 87 9.84 -9.07 8.44
N VAL A 88 10.25 -10.03 7.61
CA VAL A 88 9.36 -11.01 6.99
C VAL A 88 9.10 -12.13 7.98
N GLU A 89 7.83 -12.41 8.25
CA GLU A 89 7.37 -13.53 9.04
C GLU A 89 6.69 -14.55 8.12
N LYS A 90 6.82 -15.83 8.46
CA LYS A 90 6.25 -16.94 7.71
C LYS A 90 5.24 -17.65 8.60
N ILE A 91 4.02 -17.79 8.13
CA ILE A 91 2.95 -18.52 8.83
C ILE A 91 2.23 -19.44 7.85
N TYR A 92 1.73 -20.56 8.35
CA TYR A 92 0.77 -21.36 7.61
C TYR A 92 -0.61 -20.72 7.74
N ASP A 93 -1.19 -20.31 6.62
CA ASP A 93 -2.51 -19.69 6.59
C ASP A 93 -3.56 -20.78 6.35
N GLU A 94 -4.47 -20.95 7.30
CA GLU A 94 -5.55 -21.95 7.24
C GLU A 94 -6.59 -21.66 6.15
N ILE A 95 -6.77 -20.39 5.76
CA ILE A 95 -7.70 -19.98 4.70
C ILE A 95 -7.13 -20.37 3.35
N PHE A 96 -5.85 -20.12 3.13
CA PHE A 96 -5.17 -20.43 1.87
C PHE A 96 -4.53 -21.83 1.83
N GLN A 97 -4.53 -22.55 2.95
CA GLN A 97 -3.92 -23.87 3.13
C GLN A 97 -2.47 -23.92 2.62
N THR A 98 -1.72 -22.84 2.87
CA THR A 98 -0.35 -22.69 2.38
C THR A 98 0.45 -21.74 3.27
N ASP A 99 1.77 -21.81 3.12
CA ASP A 99 2.66 -20.86 3.77
C ASP A 99 2.55 -19.48 3.12
N VAL A 100 2.23 -18.47 3.93
CA VAL A 100 2.22 -17.06 3.53
C VAL A 100 3.36 -16.31 4.22
N LEU A 101 3.85 -15.29 3.52
CA LEU A 101 4.86 -14.37 4.04
C LEU A 101 4.21 -13.01 4.28
N TYR A 102 4.40 -12.42 5.45
CA TYR A 102 3.86 -11.11 5.76
C TYR A 102 4.84 -10.23 6.52
N LEU A 103 4.54 -8.93 6.57
CA LEU A 103 5.28 -7.92 7.30
C LEU A 103 4.34 -7.17 8.25
N SER A 104 4.87 -6.80 9.42
CA SER A 104 4.17 -6.11 10.50
C SER A 104 4.90 -4.81 10.85
N ASN A 105 4.18 -3.85 11.45
CA ASN A 105 4.68 -2.54 11.89
C ASN A 105 5.18 -1.62 10.77
N THR A 106 6.17 -2.04 10.00
CA THR A 106 6.78 -1.25 8.92
C THR A 106 7.31 -2.14 7.80
N ALA A 107 7.03 -1.75 6.56
CA ALA A 107 7.61 -2.35 5.36
C ALA A 107 8.02 -1.25 4.38
N GLN A 108 9.15 -1.43 3.69
CA GLN A 108 9.59 -0.53 2.64
C GLN A 108 9.72 -1.27 1.31
N TYR A 109 9.29 -0.60 0.24
CA TYR A 109 9.42 -1.07 -1.13
C TYR A 109 10.28 -0.07 -1.89
N VAL A 110 11.45 -0.52 -2.33
CA VAL A 110 12.49 0.33 -2.90
C VAL A 110 12.75 -0.05 -4.35
N GLN A 111 12.44 0.86 -5.27
CA GLN A 111 12.80 0.73 -6.68
C GLN A 111 13.90 1.74 -7.02
N THR A 112 15.07 1.24 -7.41
CA THR A 112 16.13 2.10 -7.93
C THR A 112 15.79 2.52 -9.36
N VAL A 113 15.92 3.81 -9.65
CA VAL A 113 15.71 4.41 -10.98
C VAL A 113 16.92 5.24 -11.38
N LYS A 114 17.19 5.30 -12.68
CA LYS A 114 18.26 6.10 -13.27
C LYS A 114 17.68 7.07 -14.29
N LEU A 115 18.06 8.35 -14.20
CA LEU A 115 17.72 9.39 -15.15
C LEU A 115 18.49 9.19 -16.47
N LYS A 116 17.82 9.44 -17.59
CA LYS A 116 18.46 9.53 -18.90
C LYS A 116 18.82 10.98 -19.18
N GLY A 117 20.02 11.37 -18.74
CA GLY A 117 20.55 12.73 -18.90
C GLY A 117 20.13 13.69 -17.78
N LYS A 118 20.47 14.98 -17.94
CA LYS A 118 20.18 16.03 -16.95
C LYS A 118 18.77 16.61 -17.14
N VAL A 119 17.75 15.78 -16.89
CA VAL A 119 16.34 16.15 -17.07
C VAL A 119 15.58 16.12 -15.74
N LYS A 120 14.65 17.06 -15.56
CA LYS A 120 13.70 17.03 -14.45
C LYS A 120 12.53 16.14 -14.84
N THR A 121 12.16 15.19 -13.98
CA THR A 121 11.03 14.29 -14.22
C THR A 121 10.47 13.76 -12.90
N ASN A 122 9.42 12.96 -12.99
CA ASN A 122 8.80 12.28 -11.87
C ASN A 122 8.73 10.77 -12.11
N VAL A 123 8.55 10.02 -11.02
CA VAL A 123 8.25 8.61 -11.04
C VAL A 123 6.82 8.44 -10.56
N THR A 124 5.97 7.94 -11.45
CA THR A 124 4.56 7.68 -11.15
C THR A 124 4.30 6.18 -11.18
N GLY A 125 3.33 5.73 -10.39
CA GLY A 125 3.05 4.31 -10.29
C GLY A 125 1.97 3.99 -9.28
N THR A 126 1.86 2.70 -8.98
CA THR A 126 0.91 2.16 -8.02
C THR A 126 1.56 1.12 -7.14
N ILE A 127 1.15 1.06 -5.88
CA ILE A 127 1.40 -0.05 -4.97
C ILE A 127 0.07 -0.75 -4.71
N GLU A 128 -0.01 -2.03 -5.10
CA GLU A 128 -1.15 -2.91 -4.84
C GLU A 128 -0.80 -3.82 -3.66
N TYR A 129 -1.65 -3.89 -2.65
CA TYR A 129 -1.40 -4.66 -1.45
C TYR A 129 -2.70 -5.17 -0.84
N MET A 130 -2.60 -6.22 -0.02
CA MET A 130 -3.69 -6.78 0.75
C MET A 130 -3.26 -6.83 2.22
N VAL A 131 -4.20 -6.54 3.14
CA VAL A 131 -3.92 -6.43 4.58
C VAL A 131 -4.86 -7.35 5.34
N CYS A 132 -4.34 -8.09 6.31
CA CYS A 132 -5.12 -8.95 7.19
C CYS A 132 -4.74 -8.75 8.66
N ASP A 133 -5.68 -9.03 9.56
CA ASP A 133 -5.45 -9.27 10.97
C ASP A 133 -5.85 -10.70 11.34
N ASP A 134 -5.79 -11.05 12.62
CA ASP A 134 -6.15 -12.38 13.14
C ASP A 134 -7.59 -12.83 12.81
N ALA A 135 -8.49 -11.91 12.43
CA ALA A 135 -9.91 -12.17 12.26
C ALA A 135 -10.39 -12.01 10.81
N GLN A 136 -9.76 -11.14 10.03
CA GLN A 136 -10.25 -10.76 8.71
C GLN A 136 -9.16 -10.27 7.77
N CYS A 137 -9.45 -10.40 6.49
CA CYS A 137 -8.68 -9.82 5.40
C CYS A 137 -9.50 -8.72 4.70
N LEU A 138 -8.84 -7.59 4.44
CA LEU A 138 -9.43 -6.53 3.63
C LEU A 138 -9.21 -6.80 2.15
N PRO A 139 -10.14 -6.34 1.27
CA PRO A 139 -9.93 -6.43 -0.17
C PRO A 139 -8.62 -5.76 -0.61
N PRO A 140 -7.97 -6.26 -1.68
CA PRO A 140 -6.79 -5.64 -2.24
C PRO A 140 -7.02 -4.15 -2.54
N THR A 141 -6.07 -3.32 -2.13
CA THR A 141 -6.12 -1.87 -2.29
C THR A 141 -4.96 -1.41 -3.17
N LYS A 142 -5.22 -0.44 -4.03
CA LYS A 142 -4.21 0.23 -4.86
C LYS A 142 -4.03 1.67 -4.40
N LYS A 143 -2.79 2.07 -4.11
CA LYS A 143 -2.43 3.47 -3.86
C LYS A 143 -1.53 3.96 -4.98
N SER A 144 -1.88 5.10 -5.58
CA SER A 144 -1.06 5.75 -6.60
C SER A 144 -0.03 6.65 -5.93
N PHE A 145 1.15 6.75 -6.53
CA PHE A 145 2.19 7.70 -6.12
C PHE A 145 2.68 8.51 -7.34
N ASP A 146 3.09 9.75 -7.07
CA ASP A 146 3.78 10.64 -8.01
C ASP A 146 4.89 11.35 -7.23
N ILE A 147 6.14 10.99 -7.53
CA ILE A 147 7.32 11.42 -6.79
C ILE A 147 8.26 12.16 -7.74
N LYS A 148 8.49 13.44 -7.49
CA LYS A 148 9.42 14.26 -8.28
C LYS A 148 10.87 13.84 -8.00
N LEU A 149 11.66 13.64 -9.05
CA LEU A 149 13.11 13.45 -8.94
C LEU A 149 13.78 14.83 -8.99
N GLN A 150 14.36 15.27 -7.86
CA GLN A 150 14.96 16.59 -7.68
C GLN A 150 16.47 16.61 -8.01
#